data_AF-A0AAE1D033-F1
#
_entry.id   AF-A0AAE1D033-F1
#
_cell.length_a   1.000
_cell.length_b   1.000
_cell.length_c   1.000
_cell.angle_alpha   90.00
_cell.angle_beta   90.00
_cell.angle_gamma   90.00
#
_symmetry.space_group_name_H-M   'P 1'
#
loop_
_entity.id
_entity.type
_entity.pdbx_description
1 polymer ?
#
loop_
_entity_poly.entity_id
_entity_poly.type
_entity_poly.pdbx_seq_one_letter_code
_entity_poly.pdbx_strand_id
1 'polypeptide(L)'
;MSAGWSTDVLGVSLRTWTCVAISLLICFRVYRNFECLKQELEVLADSHVNLQQAFVKFKVKSSLISKLSDESADDSYWGKQGGKRRDSTVILYNRVPKTGSTSFTGVTLDLCHMNGFSAIYVFVSHEERILSLESQMKFITNITSWDEKKPAIYHGHMPFIDFTRFGIKKRPIYINMVREPLDRLISHYYFLRYGDDFSPDKIRRKHGDNETFDECVAREGLDCSPERLWLQVPYFCGHHPDCRYVSEFQTNLLKV
;
A
#
# COMPACT_ATOMS: atom_id res chain seq x y z
N MET A 1 45.56 16.53 62.06
CA MET A 1 46.26 15.68 61.08
C MET A 1 45.30 15.38 59.95
N SER A 2 45.24 16.26 58.95
CA SER A 2 44.45 16.06 57.73
C SER A 2 45.35 15.44 56.66
N ALA A 3 45.25 14.14 56.47
CA ALA A 3 45.93 13.44 55.38
C ALA A 3 45.15 13.72 54.08
N GLY A 4 45.68 14.61 53.24
CA GLY A 4 45.21 14.81 51.88
C GLY A 4 45.73 13.68 50.99
N TRP A 5 44.82 12.87 50.45
CA TRP A 5 45.15 11.84 49.46
C TRP A 5 45.31 12.55 48.10
N SER A 6 46.53 12.62 47.57
CA SER A 6 46.77 12.98 46.17
C SER A 6 46.18 11.87 45.30
N THR A 7 45.19 12.22 44.47
CA THR A 7 44.47 11.34 43.55
C THR A 7 45.07 11.38 42.15
N ASP A 8 46.40 11.40 42.08
CA ASP A 8 47.14 11.50 40.82
C ASP A 8 47.48 10.09 40.32
N VAL A 9 46.77 9.64 39.30
CA VAL A 9 47.11 8.43 38.54
C VAL A 9 47.99 8.87 37.37
N LEU A 10 49.23 8.39 37.33
CA LEU A 10 50.25 8.70 36.31
C LEU A 10 50.67 10.19 36.25
N GLY A 11 50.57 10.92 37.38
CA GLY A 11 50.98 12.33 37.45
C GLY A 11 50.02 13.31 36.77
N VAL A 12 48.82 12.85 36.41
CA VAL A 12 47.76 13.64 35.77
C VAL A 12 46.52 13.61 36.65
N SER A 13 45.95 14.79 36.92
CA SER A 13 44.82 14.91 37.86
C SER A 13 43.61 14.08 37.40
N LEU A 14 42.84 13.58 38.36
CA LEU A 14 41.60 12.86 38.08
C LEU A 14 40.63 13.66 37.19
N ARG A 15 40.61 15.00 37.33
CA ARG A 15 39.78 15.90 36.52
C ARG A 15 40.15 15.86 35.03
N THR A 16 41.44 15.84 34.73
CA THR A 16 41.94 15.72 33.35
C THR A 16 41.56 14.38 32.72
N TRP A 17 41.66 13.27 33.47
CA TRP A 17 41.19 11.97 32.98
C TRP A 17 39.68 11.91 32.77
N THR A 18 38.88 12.54 33.63
CA THR A 18 37.43 12.62 33.42
C THR A 18 37.06 13.43 32.18
N CYS A 19 37.78 14.53 31.90
CA CYS A 19 37.56 15.30 30.67
C CYS A 19 37.89 14.48 29.41
N VAL A 20 39.02 13.77 29.41
CA VAL A 20 39.41 12.90 28.28
C VAL A 20 38.38 11.79 28.05
N ALA A 21 37.92 11.13 29.11
CA ALA A 21 36.90 10.08 29.01
C ALA A 21 35.56 10.62 28.46
N ILE A 22 35.12 11.79 28.91
CA ILE A 22 33.89 12.43 28.40
C ILE A 22 34.06 12.82 26.94
N SER A 23 35.21 13.40 26.55
CA SER A 23 35.49 13.72 25.15
C SER A 23 35.49 12.48 24.26
N LEU A 24 36.09 11.37 24.69
CA LEU A 24 36.07 10.11 23.95
C LEU A 24 34.66 9.52 23.82
N LEU A 25 33.83 9.60 24.87
CA LEU A 25 32.43 9.15 24.82
C LEU A 25 31.58 10.00 23.87
N ILE A 26 31.78 11.32 23.85
CA ILE A 26 31.11 12.23 22.92
C ILE A 26 31.54 11.91 21.49
N CYS A 27 32.85 11.78 21.22
CA CYS A 27 33.37 11.41 19.91
C CYS A 27 32.82 10.05 19.44
N PHE A 28 32.78 9.05 20.32
CA PHE A 28 32.21 7.73 19.99
C PHE A 28 30.72 7.80 19.67
N ARG A 29 29.95 8.61 20.41
CA ARG A 29 28.52 8.81 20.16
C ARG A 29 28.25 9.55 18.85
N VAL A 30 29.06 10.56 18.53
CA VAL A 30 29.00 11.27 17.24
C VAL A 30 29.35 10.33 16.08
N TYR A 31 30.41 9.52 16.22
CA TYR A 31 30.80 8.53 15.21
C TYR A 31 29.70 7.51 14.95
N ARG A 32 29.07 6.96 16.00
CA ARG A 32 27.95 6.03 15.85
C ARG A 32 26.73 6.66 15.17
N ASN A 33 26.42 7.91 15.48
CA ASN A 33 25.35 8.64 14.79
C ASN A 33 25.67 8.85 13.31
N PHE A 34 26.92 9.15 12.98
CA PHE A 34 27.35 9.35 11.59
C PHE A 34 27.29 8.05 10.77
N GLU A 35 27.73 6.91 11.33
CA GLU A 35 27.60 5.61 10.68
C GLU A 35 26.13 5.20 10.50
N CYS A 36 25.27 5.46 11.48
CA CYS A 36 23.83 5.21 11.35
C CYS A 36 23.21 6.05 10.22
N LEU A 37 23.56 7.34 10.14
CA LEU A 37 23.07 8.24 9.09
C LEU A 37 23.56 7.79 7.69
N LYS A 38 24.79 7.29 7.60
CA LYS A 38 25.34 6.76 6.36
C LYS A 38 24.58 5.52 5.89
N GLN A 39 24.22 4.62 6.81
CA GLN A 39 23.43 3.43 6.49
C GLN A 39 22.02 3.78 5.98
N GLU A 40 21.36 4.77 6.61
CA GLU A 40 20.06 5.28 6.12
C GLU A 40 20.18 5.91 4.73
N LEU A 41 21.27 6.63 4.46
CA LEU A 41 21.52 7.27 3.16
C LEU A 41 21.79 6.24 2.06
N GLU A 42 22.49 5.15 2.37
CA GLU A 42 22.71 4.03 1.44
C GLU A 42 21.41 3.29 1.12
N VAL A 43 20.55 3.05 2.12
CA VAL A 43 19.21 2.48 1.91
C VAL A 43 18.36 3.40 1.02
N LEU A 44 18.43 4.71 1.24
CA LEU A 44 17.71 5.69 0.43
C LEU A 44 18.24 5.70 -1.02
N ALA A 45 19.56 5.63 -1.21
CA ALA A 45 20.18 5.58 -2.54
C ALA A 45 19.78 4.30 -3.30
N ASP A 46 19.77 3.14 -2.63
CA ASP A 46 19.36 1.87 -3.23
C ASP A 46 17.86 1.87 -3.58
N SER A 47 17.02 2.43 -2.71
CA SER A 47 15.59 2.60 -2.98
C SER A 47 15.34 3.46 -4.22
N HIS A 48 16.16 4.51 -4.43
CA HIS A 48 16.06 5.38 -5.60
C HIS A 48 16.46 4.65 -6.89
N VAL A 49 17.52 3.84 -6.86
CA VAL A 49 17.91 3.00 -8.01
C VAL A 49 16.82 2.01 -8.36
N ASN A 50 16.24 1.33 -7.37
CA ASN A 50 15.13 0.38 -7.56
C ASN A 50 13.88 1.08 -8.14
N LEU A 51 13.55 2.29 -7.67
CA LEU A 51 12.47 3.11 -8.23
C LEU A 51 12.75 3.53 -9.67
N GLN A 52 13.97 3.94 -10.01
CA GLN A 52 14.35 4.29 -11.38
C GLN A 52 14.26 3.09 -12.32
N GLN A 53 14.74 1.92 -11.89
CA GLN A 53 14.62 0.69 -12.67
C GLN A 53 13.16 0.27 -12.87
N ALA A 54 12.33 0.38 -11.82
CA ALA A 54 10.89 0.13 -11.92
C ALA A 54 10.21 1.10 -12.88
N PHE A 55 10.58 2.39 -12.86
CA PHE A 55 10.07 3.41 -13.77
C PHE A 55 10.46 3.14 -15.22
N VAL A 56 11.72 2.75 -15.49
CA VAL A 56 12.17 2.34 -16.83
C VAL A 56 11.40 1.12 -17.32
N LYS A 57 11.24 0.09 -16.47
CA LYS A 57 10.47 -1.12 -16.79
C LYS A 57 9.00 -0.77 -17.07
N PHE A 58 8.42 0.15 -16.31
CA PHE A 58 7.06 0.64 -16.53
C PHE A 58 6.92 1.44 -17.83
N LYS A 59 7.89 2.31 -18.16
CA LYS A 59 7.91 3.08 -19.42
C LYS A 59 8.02 2.17 -20.64
N VAL A 60 8.86 1.14 -20.58
CA VAL A 60 8.97 0.11 -21.63
C VAL A 60 7.65 -0.65 -21.78
N LYS A 61 7.07 -1.11 -20.66
CA LYS A 61 5.78 -1.83 -20.65
C LYS A 61 4.63 -0.95 -21.15
N SER A 62 4.60 0.33 -20.79
CA SER A 62 3.63 1.31 -21.27
C SER A 62 3.71 1.51 -22.79
N SER A 63 4.93 1.58 -23.35
CA SER A 63 5.12 1.66 -24.81
C SER A 63 4.73 0.35 -25.55
N LEU A 64 4.80 -0.79 -24.84
CA LEU A 64 4.35 -2.08 -25.37
C LEU A 64 2.83 -2.18 -25.33
N ILE A 65 2.19 -1.68 -24.26
CA ILE A 65 0.74 -1.62 -24.12
C ILE A 65 0.12 -0.67 -25.13
N SER A 66 0.74 0.49 -25.41
CA SER A 66 0.25 1.41 -26.45
C SER A 66 0.31 0.80 -27.86
N LYS A 67 1.25 -0.12 -28.11
CA LYS A 67 1.31 -0.87 -29.37
C LYS A 67 0.27 -1.99 -29.46
N LEU A 68 -0.15 -2.55 -28.33
CA LEU A 68 -1.20 -3.58 -28.27
C LEU A 68 -2.62 -2.99 -28.32
N SER A 69 -2.79 -1.72 -27.94
CA SER A 69 -4.10 -1.04 -28.00
C SER A 69 -4.51 -0.59 -29.41
N ASP A 70 -3.57 -0.47 -30.35
CA ASP A 70 -3.85 -0.03 -31.74
C ASP A 70 -4.49 -1.13 -32.61
N GLU A 71 -4.46 -2.40 -32.21
CA GLU A 71 -5.00 -3.51 -33.02
C GLU A 71 -6.46 -3.91 -32.68
N SER A 72 -7.14 -3.23 -31.74
CA SER A 72 -8.51 -3.62 -31.30
C SER A 72 -9.57 -2.52 -31.28
N ALA A 73 -9.25 -1.31 -31.74
CA ALA A 73 -10.24 -0.23 -31.84
C ALA A 73 -10.69 -0.05 -33.30
N ASP A 74 -11.92 -0.48 -33.57
CA ASP A 74 -12.71 -0.12 -34.75
C ASP A 74 -12.83 1.41 -34.85
N ASP A 75 -11.91 2.01 -35.62
CA ASP A 75 -11.77 3.45 -35.84
C ASP A 75 -12.54 3.87 -37.10
N SER A 76 -13.87 3.79 -37.04
CA SER A 76 -14.72 4.56 -37.96
C SER A 76 -15.62 5.49 -37.13
N TYR A 77 -15.55 6.79 -37.42
CA TYR A 77 -16.18 7.93 -36.75
C TYR A 77 -15.37 8.66 -35.65
N TRP A 78 -14.29 9.34 -36.02
CA TRP A 78 -14.02 10.68 -35.46
C TRP A 78 -13.43 11.64 -36.50
N GLY A 79 -14.26 12.57 -36.96
CA GLY A 79 -13.84 13.72 -37.75
C GLY A 79 -12.88 14.62 -36.96
N LYS A 80 -11.86 15.11 -37.66
CA LYS A 80 -10.87 16.07 -37.17
C LYS A 80 -11.55 17.35 -36.68
N GLN A 81 -11.42 17.66 -35.39
CA GLN A 81 -11.57 19.02 -34.85
C GLN A 81 -10.44 19.29 -33.85
N GLY A 82 -9.59 20.25 -34.20
CA GLY A 82 -8.36 20.62 -33.48
C GLY A 82 -8.59 21.47 -32.24
N GLY A 83 -9.18 20.87 -31.20
CA GLY A 83 -9.16 21.39 -29.83
C GLY A 83 -8.34 20.46 -28.94
N LYS A 84 -7.49 21.00 -28.05
CA LYS A 84 -6.73 20.22 -27.06
C LYS A 84 -7.75 19.50 -26.14
N ARG A 85 -8.10 18.25 -26.48
CA ARG A 85 -9.09 17.44 -25.75
C ARG A 85 -8.65 17.36 -24.30
N ARG A 86 -9.46 17.87 -23.36
CA ARG A 86 -9.18 17.74 -21.92
C ARG A 86 -9.11 16.25 -21.60
N ASP A 87 -7.97 15.84 -21.04
CA ASP A 87 -7.82 14.48 -20.56
C ASP A 87 -8.85 14.25 -19.45
N SER A 88 -9.72 13.28 -19.70
CA SER A 88 -10.82 12.92 -18.81
C SER A 88 -10.68 11.47 -18.36
N THR A 89 -9.45 10.96 -18.34
CA THR A 89 -9.11 9.60 -17.91
C THR A 89 -9.39 9.44 -16.42
N VAL A 90 -10.04 8.32 -16.07
CA VAL A 90 -10.32 7.94 -14.69
C VAL A 90 -9.74 6.55 -14.47
N ILE A 91 -8.91 6.41 -13.44
CA ILE A 91 -8.38 5.13 -12.98
C ILE A 91 -9.08 4.77 -11.67
N LEU A 92 -9.58 3.54 -11.57
CA LEU A 92 -10.09 2.96 -10.34
C LEU A 92 -9.11 1.91 -9.82
N TYR A 93 -8.49 2.21 -8.69
CA TYR A 93 -7.65 1.29 -7.95
C TYR A 93 -8.42 0.72 -6.74
N ASN A 94 -9.18 -0.34 -6.98
CA ASN A 94 -10.00 -1.01 -5.97
C ASN A 94 -9.13 -1.93 -5.08
N ARG A 95 -8.23 -1.31 -4.32
CA ARG A 95 -7.10 -1.94 -3.64
C ARG A 95 -7.49 -3.05 -2.66
N VAL A 96 -6.89 -4.22 -2.83
CA VAL A 96 -6.96 -5.32 -1.86
C VAL A 96 -6.10 -4.99 -0.61
N PRO A 97 -6.56 -5.34 0.61
CA PRO A 97 -5.75 -5.20 1.82
C PRO A 97 -4.51 -6.10 1.80
N LYS A 98 -3.39 -5.59 2.35
CA LYS A 98 -2.13 -6.33 2.58
C LYS A 98 -1.41 -6.84 1.31
N THR A 99 -1.55 -6.12 0.20
CA THR A 99 -0.92 -6.41 -1.10
C THR A 99 0.11 -5.35 -1.54
N GLY A 100 0.68 -4.58 -0.59
CA GLY A 100 1.56 -3.44 -0.92
C GLY A 100 0.80 -2.17 -1.35
N SER A 101 -0.51 -2.13 -1.10
CA SER A 101 -1.36 -1.07 -1.60
C SER A 101 -1.09 0.33 -1.02
N THR A 102 -0.53 0.41 0.19
CA THR A 102 -0.12 1.70 0.80
C THR A 102 1.08 2.29 0.08
N SER A 103 2.10 1.48 -0.23
CA SER A 103 3.28 1.91 -0.97
C SER A 103 2.92 2.44 -2.36
N PHE A 104 2.07 1.72 -3.10
CA PHE A 104 1.61 2.18 -4.40
C PHE A 104 0.80 3.48 -4.31
N THR A 105 -0.08 3.60 -3.31
CA THR A 105 -0.80 4.87 -3.08
C THR A 105 0.16 6.02 -2.75
N GLY A 106 1.24 5.77 -2.00
CA GLY A 106 2.29 6.77 -1.75
C GLY A 106 2.86 7.33 -3.05
N VAL A 107 3.28 6.46 -3.97
CA VAL A 107 3.77 6.87 -5.30
C VAL A 107 2.71 7.68 -6.07
N THR A 108 1.44 7.27 -6.03
CA THR A 108 0.39 8.01 -6.73
C THR A 108 0.16 9.41 -6.14
N LEU A 109 0.31 9.57 -4.82
CA LEU A 109 0.19 10.87 -4.16
C LEU A 109 1.38 11.78 -4.50
N ASP A 110 2.60 11.24 -4.50
CA ASP A 110 3.80 12.00 -4.83
C ASP A 110 3.79 12.52 -6.29
N LEU A 111 3.30 11.69 -7.21
CA LEU A 111 3.30 12.01 -8.65
C LEU A 111 2.10 12.84 -9.10
N CYS A 112 1.03 12.96 -8.29
CA CYS A 112 -0.22 13.57 -8.75
C CYS A 112 -0.06 15.06 -9.12
N HIS A 113 0.67 15.81 -8.30
CA HIS A 113 0.94 17.23 -8.55
C HIS A 113 1.82 17.46 -9.78
N MET A 114 2.89 16.68 -9.94
CA MET A 114 3.84 16.84 -11.05
C MET A 114 3.22 16.48 -12.41
N ASN A 115 2.33 15.49 -12.42
CA ASN A 115 1.73 14.97 -13.64
C ASN A 115 0.32 15.54 -13.91
N GLY A 116 -0.18 16.44 -13.05
CA GLY A 116 -1.45 17.14 -13.26
C GLY A 116 -2.69 16.25 -13.20
N PHE A 117 -2.72 15.26 -12.29
CA PHE A 117 -3.90 14.42 -12.03
C PHE A 117 -4.31 14.48 -10.55
N SER A 118 -5.55 14.09 -10.23
CA SER A 118 -6.03 13.99 -8.85
C SER A 118 -5.87 12.58 -8.29
N ALA A 119 -5.32 12.43 -7.09
CA ALA A 119 -5.36 11.18 -6.32
C ALA A 119 -6.40 11.30 -5.20
N ILE A 120 -7.43 10.45 -5.23
CA ILE A 120 -8.61 10.59 -4.36
C ILE A 120 -8.89 9.29 -3.61
N TYR A 121 -8.91 9.37 -2.28
CA TYR A 121 -9.30 8.25 -1.44
C TYR A 121 -10.83 8.08 -1.40
N VAL A 122 -11.29 6.85 -1.60
CA VAL A 122 -12.70 6.45 -1.48
C VAL A 122 -12.85 5.66 -0.20
N PHE A 123 -13.56 6.26 0.76
CA PHE A 123 -13.94 5.58 1.98
C PHE A 123 -15.17 4.70 1.74
N VAL A 124 -15.05 3.42 2.08
CA VAL A 124 -16.17 2.47 2.19
C VAL A 124 -16.13 1.91 3.60
N SER A 125 -17.28 1.87 4.27
CA SER A 125 -17.34 1.40 5.65
C SER A 125 -16.92 -0.07 5.74
N HIS A 126 -16.28 -0.46 6.84
CA HIS A 126 -15.84 -1.85 7.05
C HIS A 126 -16.98 -2.86 7.12
N GLU A 127 -18.18 -2.38 7.46
CA GLU A 127 -19.42 -3.16 7.54
C GLU A 127 -19.99 -3.44 6.13
N GLU A 128 -19.77 -2.52 5.18
CA GLU A 128 -20.20 -2.63 3.79
C GLU A 128 -19.10 -3.28 2.93
N ARG A 129 -18.88 -4.59 3.07
CA ARG A 129 -18.07 -5.32 2.08
C ARG A 129 -18.72 -5.32 0.68
N ILE A 130 -20.02 -5.02 0.63
CA ILE A 130 -20.82 -4.88 -0.59
C ILE A 130 -21.57 -3.56 -0.46
N LEU A 131 -21.35 -2.66 -1.43
CA LEU A 131 -22.10 -1.42 -1.52
C LEU A 131 -23.54 -1.70 -1.95
N SER A 132 -24.50 -1.01 -1.34
CA SER A 132 -25.89 -1.01 -1.79
C SER A 132 -25.99 -0.47 -3.24
N LEU A 133 -27.09 -0.79 -3.94
CA LEU A 133 -27.31 -0.27 -5.30
C LEU A 133 -27.31 1.26 -5.32
N GLU A 134 -27.87 1.90 -4.29
CA GLU A 134 -27.86 3.35 -4.11
C GLU A 134 -26.42 3.90 -3.95
N SER A 135 -25.62 3.29 -3.08
CA SER A 135 -24.22 3.69 -2.88
C SER A 135 -23.39 3.49 -4.15
N GLN A 136 -23.63 2.41 -4.90
CA GLN A 136 -23.01 2.19 -6.22
C GLN A 136 -23.40 3.30 -7.20
N MET A 137 -24.69 3.64 -7.32
CA MET A 137 -25.17 4.72 -8.19
C MET A 137 -24.56 6.07 -7.84
N LYS A 138 -24.51 6.40 -6.54
CA LYS A 138 -23.90 7.64 -6.04
C LYS A 138 -22.41 7.69 -6.36
N PHE A 139 -21.69 6.60 -6.12
CA PHE A 139 -20.27 6.49 -6.46
C PHE A 139 -20.01 6.68 -7.95
N ILE A 140 -20.74 5.95 -8.80
CA ILE A 140 -20.61 6.01 -10.26
C ILE A 140 -20.89 7.43 -10.76
N THR A 141 -21.98 8.04 -10.30
CA THR A 141 -22.35 9.41 -10.70
C THR A 141 -21.23 10.37 -10.32
N ASN A 142 -20.75 10.34 -9.08
CA ASN A 142 -19.69 11.22 -8.61
C ASN A 142 -18.41 11.11 -9.45
N ILE A 143 -17.91 9.90 -9.70
CA ILE A 143 -16.64 9.78 -10.44
C ILE A 143 -16.78 10.09 -11.94
N THR A 144 -17.99 9.92 -12.50
CA THR A 144 -18.25 10.14 -13.92
C THR A 144 -18.60 11.60 -14.22
N SER A 145 -19.18 12.35 -13.28
CA SER A 145 -19.59 13.75 -13.49
C SER A 145 -18.63 14.79 -12.90
N TRP A 146 -17.65 14.39 -12.09
CA TRP A 146 -16.73 15.32 -11.44
C TRP A 146 -15.57 15.73 -12.36
N ASP A 147 -15.87 16.58 -13.33
CA ASP A 147 -14.93 16.97 -14.39
C ASP A 147 -13.73 17.78 -13.86
N GLU A 148 -13.89 18.56 -12.80
CA GLU A 148 -12.80 19.37 -12.20
C GLU A 148 -11.68 18.52 -11.59
N LYS A 149 -11.93 17.24 -11.32
CA LYS A 149 -10.93 16.32 -10.77
C LYS A 149 -10.19 15.52 -11.83
N LYS A 150 -10.67 15.52 -13.07
CA LYS A 150 -10.09 14.69 -14.12
C LYS A 150 -8.86 15.35 -14.77
N PRO A 151 -7.81 14.57 -15.11
CA PRO A 151 -7.69 13.12 -14.93
C PRO A 151 -7.51 12.73 -13.45
N ALA A 152 -8.03 11.57 -13.04
CA ALA A 152 -8.04 11.16 -11.64
C ALA A 152 -7.75 9.67 -11.44
N ILE A 153 -7.08 9.35 -10.32
CA ILE A 153 -7.03 8.00 -9.75
C ILE A 153 -7.83 7.98 -8.44
N TYR A 154 -8.89 7.20 -8.41
CA TYR A 154 -9.63 6.92 -7.18
C TYR A 154 -9.15 5.59 -6.61
N HIS A 155 -8.89 5.54 -5.31
CA HIS A 155 -8.44 4.31 -4.65
C HIS A 155 -9.21 4.05 -3.35
N GLY A 156 -9.56 2.79 -3.11
CA GLY A 156 -10.34 2.41 -1.93
C GLY A 156 -10.52 0.90 -1.81
N HIS A 157 -10.89 0.46 -0.60
CA HIS A 157 -11.17 -0.95 -0.32
C HIS A 157 -12.62 -1.27 -0.71
N MET A 158 -12.83 -1.64 -1.98
CA MET A 158 -14.16 -1.93 -2.51
C MET A 158 -14.11 -3.05 -3.55
N PRO A 159 -15.17 -3.88 -3.69
CA PRO A 159 -15.25 -4.82 -4.80
C PRO A 159 -15.39 -4.12 -6.14
N PHE A 160 -15.13 -4.87 -7.21
CA PHE A 160 -15.39 -4.44 -8.58
C PHE A 160 -16.85 -3.99 -8.77
N ILE A 161 -17.04 -2.87 -9.45
CA ILE A 161 -18.35 -2.35 -9.86
C ILE A 161 -18.40 -2.39 -11.37
N ASP A 162 -19.44 -3.01 -11.92
CA ASP A 162 -19.63 -3.05 -13.36
C ASP A 162 -20.38 -1.81 -13.83
N PHE A 163 -19.63 -0.82 -14.32
CA PHE A 163 -20.16 0.45 -14.85
C PHE A 163 -21.09 0.24 -16.07
N THR A 164 -20.97 -0.88 -16.80
CA THR A 164 -21.83 -1.13 -17.97
C THR A 164 -23.28 -1.35 -17.58
N ARG A 165 -23.52 -1.99 -16.42
CA ARG A 165 -24.87 -2.25 -15.88
C ARG A 165 -25.63 -0.98 -15.54
N PHE A 166 -24.93 0.15 -15.45
CA PHE A 166 -25.48 1.47 -15.14
C PHE A 166 -25.54 2.40 -16.36
N GLY A 167 -25.34 1.87 -17.57
CA GLY A 167 -25.44 2.63 -18.82
C GLY A 167 -24.28 3.61 -19.05
N ILE A 168 -23.18 3.51 -18.30
CA ILE A 168 -22.03 4.40 -18.44
C ILE A 168 -21.19 3.99 -19.66
N LYS A 169 -21.20 4.83 -20.69
CA LYS A 169 -20.42 4.60 -21.93
C LYS A 169 -18.92 4.76 -21.72
N LYS A 170 -18.50 5.81 -21.01
CA LYS A 170 -17.09 6.09 -20.73
C LYS A 170 -16.68 5.44 -19.42
N ARG A 171 -16.10 4.24 -19.52
CA ARG A 171 -15.70 3.44 -18.36
C ARG A 171 -14.36 3.88 -17.79
N PRO A 172 -14.15 3.79 -16.46
CA PRO A 172 -12.84 3.96 -15.87
C PRO A 172 -11.92 2.79 -16.19
N ILE A 173 -10.62 3.02 -16.09
CA ILE A 173 -9.57 2.00 -16.21
C ILE A 173 -9.39 1.36 -14.82
N TYR A 174 -9.63 0.07 -14.72
CA TYR A 174 -9.38 -0.67 -13.47
C TYR A 174 -7.93 -1.13 -13.39
N ILE A 175 -7.32 -0.93 -12.23
CA ILE A 175 -6.04 -1.52 -11.87
C ILE A 175 -6.12 -2.16 -10.48
N ASN A 176 -5.29 -3.14 -10.20
CA ASN A 176 -5.23 -3.77 -8.89
C ASN A 176 -3.87 -4.42 -8.62
N MET A 177 -3.61 -4.77 -7.36
CA MET A 177 -2.47 -5.57 -6.92
C MET A 177 -2.95 -6.68 -6.00
N VAL A 178 -2.58 -7.91 -6.35
CA VAL A 178 -2.87 -9.12 -5.60
C VAL A 178 -1.60 -9.68 -4.97
N ARG A 179 -1.76 -10.56 -4.00
CA ARG A 179 -0.67 -11.28 -3.33
C ARG A 179 -1.02 -12.76 -3.22
N GLU A 180 -0.03 -13.61 -3.02
CA GLU A 180 -0.26 -15.01 -2.67
C GLU A 180 -1.25 -15.09 -1.47
N PRO A 181 -2.32 -15.92 -1.55
CA PRO A 181 -3.41 -15.90 -0.58
C PRO A 181 -2.99 -16.12 0.87
N LEU A 182 -2.09 -17.07 1.13
CA LEU A 182 -1.64 -17.41 2.48
C LEU A 182 -0.78 -16.29 3.08
N ASP A 183 0.21 -15.81 2.36
CA ASP A 183 1.07 -14.68 2.73
C ASP A 183 0.26 -13.42 3.05
N ARG A 184 -0.78 -13.16 2.26
CA ARG A 184 -1.70 -12.04 2.50
C ARG A 184 -2.47 -12.24 3.80
N LEU A 185 -2.94 -13.46 4.07
CA LEU A 185 -3.64 -13.80 5.31
C LEU A 185 -2.71 -13.67 6.52
N ILE A 186 -1.51 -14.22 6.47
CA ILE A 186 -0.48 -14.09 7.52
C ILE A 186 -0.16 -12.62 7.77
N SER A 187 0.05 -11.83 6.71
CA SER A 187 0.29 -10.39 6.83
C SER A 187 -0.88 -9.66 7.48
N HIS A 188 -2.14 -10.09 7.23
CA HIS A 188 -3.31 -9.53 7.89
C HIS A 188 -3.42 -9.95 9.37
N TYR A 189 -3.12 -11.21 9.67
CA TYR A 189 -3.16 -11.79 11.01
C TYR A 189 -2.23 -11.02 11.97
N TYR A 190 -0.98 -10.81 11.58
CA TYR A 190 -0.02 -10.06 12.40
C TYR A 190 -0.26 -8.56 12.40
N PHE A 191 -0.78 -8.01 11.30
CA PHE A 191 -1.21 -6.62 11.27
C PHE A 191 -2.27 -6.30 12.33
N LEU A 192 -3.22 -7.20 12.60
CA LEU A 192 -4.24 -6.96 13.62
C LEU A 192 -3.69 -6.99 15.06
N ARG A 193 -2.51 -7.61 15.28
CA ARG A 193 -1.83 -7.75 16.59
C ARG A 193 -0.81 -6.64 16.83
N TYR A 194 0.04 -6.40 15.83
CA TYR A 194 1.21 -5.53 15.96
C TYR A 194 1.12 -4.22 15.18
N GLY A 195 0.14 -4.07 14.29
CA GLY A 195 -0.03 -2.85 13.51
C GLY A 195 0.89 -2.75 12.30
N ASP A 196 1.26 -1.51 11.96
CA ASP A 196 2.14 -1.14 10.86
C ASP A 196 3.01 0.05 11.29
N ASP A 197 4.06 0.31 10.52
CA ASP A 197 5.00 1.41 10.69
C ASP A 197 4.53 2.73 10.04
N PHE A 198 3.49 2.69 9.20
CA PHE A 198 2.87 3.88 8.60
C PHE A 198 1.97 4.66 9.59
N SER A 199 1.48 4.00 10.64
CA SER A 199 0.60 4.56 11.66
C SER A 199 0.83 3.83 12.99
N PRO A 200 2.01 4.02 13.62
CA PRO A 200 2.44 3.27 14.79
C PRO A 200 1.54 3.49 16.01
N ASP A 201 0.96 4.69 16.14
CA ASP A 201 0.11 5.05 17.29
C ASP A 201 -1.28 4.40 17.24
N LYS A 202 -1.66 3.76 16.13
CA LYS A 202 -2.98 3.14 15.98
C LYS A 202 -2.99 1.74 16.58
N ILE A 203 -3.54 1.64 17.79
CA ILE A 203 -3.84 0.36 18.45
C ILE A 203 -4.85 -0.42 17.59
N ARG A 204 -4.52 -1.67 17.30
CA ARG A 204 -5.33 -2.55 16.45
C ARG A 204 -6.25 -3.43 17.28
N ARG A 205 -7.28 -3.97 16.64
CA ARG A 205 -8.37 -4.71 17.29
C ARG A 205 -7.91 -5.90 18.13
N LYS A 206 -6.79 -6.55 17.74
CA LYS A 206 -6.24 -7.73 18.41
C LYS A 206 -4.91 -7.42 19.10
N HIS A 207 -4.67 -6.16 19.46
CA HIS A 207 -3.45 -5.78 20.15
C HIS A 207 -3.33 -6.49 21.51
N GLY A 208 -2.11 -6.93 21.85
CA GLY A 208 -1.83 -7.71 23.06
C GLY A 208 -2.05 -9.23 22.92
N ASP A 209 -2.62 -9.68 21.80
CA ASP A 209 -2.63 -11.09 21.43
C ASP A 209 -1.26 -11.46 20.82
N ASN A 210 -0.51 -12.31 21.54
CA ASN A 210 0.84 -12.74 21.16
C ASN A 210 0.88 -14.12 20.50
N GLU A 211 -0.29 -14.70 20.18
CA GLU A 211 -0.37 -15.96 19.48
C GLU A 211 0.25 -15.87 18.08
N THR A 212 1.00 -16.90 17.71
CA THR A 212 1.57 -17.07 16.38
C THR A 212 0.55 -17.63 15.39
N PHE A 213 0.77 -17.40 14.10
CA PHE A 213 -0.12 -17.93 13.07
C PHE A 213 -0.20 -19.46 13.12
N ASP A 214 0.93 -20.14 13.33
CA ASP A 214 1.01 -21.60 13.45
C ASP A 214 0.23 -22.13 14.66
N GLU A 215 0.34 -21.48 15.83
CA GLU A 215 -0.45 -21.82 17.01
C GLU A 215 -1.96 -21.67 16.74
N CYS A 216 -2.36 -20.57 16.08
CA CYS A 216 -3.74 -20.37 15.66
C CYS A 216 -4.22 -21.53 14.77
N VAL A 217 -3.43 -21.93 13.78
CA VAL A 217 -3.78 -23.01 12.85
C VAL A 217 -3.90 -24.34 13.60
N ALA A 218 -2.94 -24.65 14.48
CA ALA A 218 -2.92 -25.89 15.26
C ALA A 218 -4.15 -26.07 16.15
N ARG A 219 -4.75 -24.97 16.63
CA ARG A 219 -6.01 -24.99 17.42
C ARG A 219 -7.25 -24.65 16.60
N GLU A 220 -7.17 -24.60 15.27
CA GLU A 220 -8.28 -24.29 14.36
C GLU A 220 -8.94 -22.92 14.63
N GLY A 221 -8.13 -21.88 14.83
CA GLY A 221 -8.60 -20.54 15.15
C GLY A 221 -9.31 -19.80 14.00
N LEU A 222 -10.32 -19.00 14.34
CA LEU A 222 -11.15 -18.24 13.37
C LEU A 222 -10.39 -17.16 12.57
N ASP A 223 -9.24 -16.67 13.07
CA ASP A 223 -8.47 -15.61 12.42
C ASP A 223 -7.50 -16.16 11.35
N CYS A 224 -7.17 -17.46 11.42
CA CYS A 224 -6.31 -18.20 10.49
C CYS A 224 -7.06 -19.27 9.69
N SER A 225 -8.39 -19.33 9.80
CA SER A 225 -9.20 -20.35 9.15
C SER A 225 -9.14 -20.26 7.62
N PRO A 226 -9.26 -21.39 6.87
CA PRO A 226 -9.19 -21.39 5.41
C PRO A 226 -10.19 -20.45 4.72
N GLU A 227 -11.35 -20.21 5.33
CA GLU A 227 -12.36 -19.27 4.80
C GLU A 227 -11.83 -17.83 4.71
N ARG A 228 -10.81 -17.47 5.51
CA ARG A 228 -10.15 -16.15 5.46
C ARG A 228 -9.26 -15.97 4.23
N LEU A 229 -8.94 -17.04 3.51
CA LEU A 229 -8.25 -16.97 2.21
C LEU A 229 -9.17 -16.39 1.13
N TRP A 230 -10.50 -16.55 1.27
CA TRP A 230 -11.52 -16.06 0.35
C TRP A 230 -11.79 -14.55 0.50
N LEU A 231 -10.79 -13.74 0.15
CA LEU A 231 -10.91 -12.28 0.12
C LEU A 231 -10.70 -11.71 -1.27
N GLN A 232 -9.67 -12.18 -1.98
CA GLN A 232 -9.25 -11.58 -3.24
C GLN A 232 -10.28 -11.84 -4.35
N VAL A 233 -10.81 -13.06 -4.45
CA VAL A 233 -11.81 -13.39 -5.47
C VAL A 233 -13.05 -12.48 -5.40
N PRO A 234 -13.70 -12.27 -4.23
CA PRO A 234 -14.79 -11.30 -4.11
C PRO A 234 -14.46 -9.88 -4.62
N TYR A 235 -13.22 -9.41 -4.43
CA TYR A 235 -12.80 -8.08 -4.89
C TYR A 235 -12.87 -7.94 -6.43
N PHE A 236 -12.64 -9.02 -7.18
CA PHE A 236 -12.73 -9.02 -8.65
C PHE A 236 -14.09 -9.48 -9.17
N CYS A 237 -14.72 -10.43 -8.48
CA CYS A 237 -16.06 -10.91 -8.82
C CYS A 237 -17.11 -9.80 -8.67
N GLY A 238 -16.92 -8.90 -7.69
CA GLY A 238 -17.73 -7.69 -7.54
C GLY A 238 -18.90 -7.88 -6.58
N HIS A 239 -20.05 -7.30 -6.93
CA HIS A 239 -21.19 -7.14 -6.02
C HIS A 239 -22.27 -8.23 -6.20
N HIS A 240 -22.02 -9.28 -6.98
CA HIS A 240 -22.99 -10.37 -7.14
C HIS A 240 -23.07 -11.22 -5.84
N PRO A 241 -24.27 -11.68 -5.42
CA PRO A 241 -24.41 -12.50 -4.22
C PRO A 241 -23.51 -13.74 -4.19
N ASP A 242 -23.34 -14.39 -5.34
CA ASP A 242 -22.53 -15.60 -5.50
C ASP A 242 -21.03 -15.37 -5.26
N CYS A 243 -20.54 -14.13 -5.40
CA CYS A 243 -19.14 -13.80 -5.16
C CYS A 243 -18.71 -14.03 -3.70
N ARG A 244 -19.67 -14.10 -2.77
CA ARG A 244 -19.40 -14.25 -1.33
C ARG A 244 -19.08 -15.68 -0.91
N TYR A 245 -19.54 -16.66 -1.69
CA TYR A 245 -19.44 -18.05 -1.31
C TYR A 245 -18.22 -18.67 -1.97
N VAL A 246 -17.44 -19.42 -1.19
CA VAL A 246 -16.45 -20.33 -1.74
C VAL A 246 -17.25 -21.41 -2.45
N SER A 247 -17.08 -21.57 -3.76
CA SER A 247 -17.72 -22.67 -4.48
C SER A 247 -17.27 -24.00 -3.87
N GLU A 248 -18.17 -24.99 -3.81
CA GLU A 248 -17.89 -26.31 -3.24
C GLU A 248 -16.66 -26.99 -3.87
N PHE A 249 -16.35 -26.64 -5.12
CA PHE A 249 -15.17 -27.06 -5.87
C PHE A 249 -13.84 -26.56 -5.29
N GLN A 250 -13.81 -25.37 -4.69
CA GLN A 250 -12.61 -24.80 -4.06
C GLN A 250 -12.41 -25.23 -2.61
N THR A 251 -13.50 -25.57 -1.90
CA THR A 251 -13.42 -26.09 -0.53
C THR A 251 -12.61 -27.39 -0.47
N ASN A 252 -12.63 -28.19 -1.54
CA ASN A 252 -11.83 -29.42 -1.64
C ASN A 252 -10.36 -29.16 -1.98
N LEU A 253 -10.04 -28.05 -2.65
CA LEU A 253 -8.64 -27.65 -2.94
C LEU A 253 -7.95 -27.04 -1.71
N LEU A 254 -8.71 -26.45 -0.79
CA LEU A 254 -8.20 -25.89 0.47
C LEU A 254 -8.06 -26.92 1.60
N LYS A 255 -8.48 -28.17 1.36
CA LYS A 255 -8.38 -29.31 2.30
C LYS A 255 -7.23 -30.27 1.99
N VAL A 256 -6.32 -29.88 1.07
CA VAL A 256 -5.09 -30.63 0.77
C VAL A 256 -3.95 -30.11 1.65
#